data_AF-B0PA13-F1
#
_entry.id   AF-B0PA13-F1
#
_cell.length_a   1.000
_cell.length_b   1.000
_cell.length_c   1.000
_cell.angle_alpha   90.00
_cell.angle_beta   90.00
_cell.angle_gamma   90.00
#
_symmetry.space_group_name_H-M   'P 1'
#
loop_
_entity.id
_entity.type
_entity.pdbx_description
1 polymer ?
#
loop_
_entity_poly.entity_id
_entity_poly.type
_entity_poly.pdbx_seq_one_letter_code
_entity_poly.pdbx_strand_id
1 'polypeptide(L)'
;MAKPKMEFDKDYIYNLIMPSVPPANASEAPAAAADMPASSPEAVPAPSAEEDEDNPISDLRSRLFSRKNNGVAIPAVKREYAVVNIMELLVSDRLDSAFSKFHCCQCDKCRKDAVAAALNLLQPEYVVAEADEIDALRREHSTKEVSAALVKAILQVRAHPRH
;
A
#
# COMPACT_ATOMS: atom_id res chain seq x y z
N MET A 1 18.40 -11.17 55.40
CA MET A 1 17.10 -11.70 54.92
C MET A 1 16.84 -11.14 53.54
N ALA A 2 16.96 -11.96 52.48
CA ALA A 2 16.73 -11.53 51.10
C ALA A 2 15.30 -11.88 50.68
N LYS A 3 14.54 -10.90 50.21
CA LYS A 3 13.15 -11.08 49.76
C LYS A 3 13.15 -11.76 48.37
N PRO A 4 12.30 -12.78 48.12
CA PRO A 4 12.18 -13.37 46.79
C PRO A 4 11.46 -12.38 45.86
N LYS A 5 12.01 -12.22 44.66
CA LYS A 5 11.41 -11.41 43.59
C LYS A 5 10.20 -12.18 43.06
N MET A 6 9.04 -11.54 42.95
CA MET A 6 7.89 -12.13 42.26
C MET A 6 8.26 -12.27 40.78
N GLU A 7 8.61 -13.48 40.37
CA GLU A 7 8.78 -13.82 38.97
C GLU A 7 7.38 -13.86 38.36
N PHE A 8 7.04 -12.82 37.59
CA PHE A 8 5.82 -12.81 36.81
C PHE A 8 5.93 -13.86 35.72
N ASP A 9 4.92 -14.73 35.65
CA ASP A 9 4.86 -15.86 34.75
C ASP A 9 4.80 -15.37 33.30
N LYS A 10 5.94 -15.49 32.60
CA LYS A 10 6.11 -14.97 31.24
C LYS A 10 5.17 -15.67 30.26
N ASP A 11 4.81 -16.92 30.54
CA ASP A 11 3.95 -17.73 29.68
C ASP A 11 2.49 -17.28 29.79
N TYR A 12 2.07 -16.81 30.97
CA TYR A 12 0.76 -16.19 31.17
C TYR A 12 0.64 -14.89 30.37
N ILE A 13 1.67 -14.04 30.41
CA ILE A 13 1.70 -12.79 29.65
C ILE A 13 1.74 -13.08 28.13
N TYR A 14 2.46 -14.12 27.71
CA TYR A 14 2.55 -14.51 26.31
C TYR A 14 1.17 -14.94 25.74
N ASN A 15 0.39 -15.70 26.53
CA ASN A 15 -0.96 -16.12 26.16
C ASN A 15 -1.97 -14.96 26.10
N LEU A 16 -1.75 -13.89 26.88
CA LEU A 16 -2.59 -12.68 26.81
C LEU A 16 -2.24 -11.78 25.61
N ILE A 17 -0.98 -11.80 25.16
CA ILE A 17 -0.49 -10.89 24.11
C ILE A 17 -0.71 -11.46 22.70
N MET A 18 -0.72 -12.78 22.53
CA MET A 18 -0.96 -13.42 21.24
C MET A 18 -2.34 -14.10 21.16
N PRO A 19 -3.40 -13.40 20.72
CA PRO A 19 -4.68 -14.03 20.41
C PRO A 19 -4.60 -14.65 19.01
N SER A 20 -3.86 -15.74 18.86
CA SER A 20 -3.83 -16.52 17.62
C SER A 20 -4.45 -17.89 17.84
N VAL A 21 -5.72 -17.98 17.37
CA VAL A 21 -6.45 -19.14 16.79
C VAL A 21 -6.24 -20.52 17.45
N PRO A 22 -7.31 -21.22 17.86
CA PRO A 22 -7.20 -22.49 18.60
C PRO A 22 -6.53 -23.58 17.75
N PRO A 23 -5.78 -24.51 18.37
CA PRO A 23 -5.18 -25.63 17.65
C PRO A 23 -6.28 -26.54 17.10
N ALA A 24 -6.22 -26.79 15.80
CA ALA A 24 -7.03 -27.80 15.13
C ALA A 24 -6.64 -29.19 15.66
N ASN A 25 -7.51 -29.79 16.48
CA ASN A 25 -7.60 -31.24 16.62
C ASN A 25 -9.07 -31.64 16.49
N ALA A 26 -9.28 -32.65 15.64
CA ALA A 26 -10.54 -33.04 15.04
C ALA A 26 -11.58 -33.57 16.05
N SER A 27 -12.81 -33.09 15.93
CA SER A 27 -14.03 -33.92 15.83
C SER A 27 -15.28 -33.03 15.70
N GLU A 28 -16.11 -33.37 14.71
CA GLU A 28 -17.56 -33.17 14.66
C GLU A 28 -18.11 -31.73 14.53
N ALA A 29 -18.51 -31.39 13.30
CA ALA A 29 -19.71 -30.57 13.06
C ALA A 29 -20.95 -31.40 13.46
N PRO A 30 -22.10 -30.83 13.88
CA PRO A 30 -22.84 -29.88 13.05
C PRO A 30 -23.69 -28.81 13.79
N ALA A 31 -24.33 -27.99 12.96
CA ALA A 31 -25.66 -27.39 13.15
C ALA A 31 -25.79 -26.00 13.81
N ALA A 32 -26.21 -25.07 12.94
CA ALA A 32 -27.43 -24.27 13.05
C ALA A 32 -27.44 -22.89 13.74
N ALA A 33 -28.25 -22.03 13.10
CA ALA A 33 -28.83 -20.74 13.52
C ALA A 33 -27.85 -19.54 13.57
N ALA A 34 -27.92 -18.56 12.68
CA ALA A 34 -28.99 -17.56 12.55
C ALA A 34 -29.28 -16.87 13.88
N ASP A 35 -28.83 -15.61 14.05
CA ASP A 35 -29.70 -14.43 14.12
C ASP A 35 -28.88 -13.17 14.43
N MET A 36 -29.24 -12.08 13.78
CA MET A 36 -28.94 -10.74 14.28
C MET A 36 -29.88 -10.44 15.46
N PRO A 37 -29.57 -9.48 16.34
CA PRO A 37 -30.27 -8.23 16.13
C PRO A 37 -29.45 -6.97 16.42
N ALA A 38 -29.89 -5.92 15.75
CA ALA A 38 -29.59 -4.53 16.05
C ALA A 38 -30.13 -4.12 17.42
N SER A 39 -29.39 -3.26 18.14
CA SER A 39 -29.98 -2.30 19.07
C SER A 39 -29.07 -1.09 19.27
N SER A 40 -29.69 0.05 19.05
CA SER A 40 -29.32 1.47 19.10
C SER A 40 -28.51 1.95 20.33
N PRO A 41 -27.98 3.20 20.28
CA PRO A 41 -26.97 3.72 21.20
C PRO A 41 -27.59 4.37 22.45
N GLU A 42 -27.00 4.12 23.62
CA GLU A 42 -27.31 4.87 24.82
C GLU A 42 -26.31 6.02 25.03
N ALA A 43 -26.89 7.21 25.10
CA ALA A 43 -26.26 8.49 25.33
C ALA A 43 -25.92 8.69 26.82
N VAL A 44 -24.80 9.36 27.06
CA VAL A 44 -24.35 9.80 28.39
C VAL A 44 -24.98 11.17 28.68
N PRO A 45 -25.54 11.42 29.89
CA PRO A 45 -26.28 12.65 30.18
C PRO A 45 -25.33 13.82 30.48
N ALA A 46 -25.57 14.96 29.84
CA ALA A 46 -24.98 16.26 30.19
C ALA A 46 -25.98 17.08 31.02
N PRO A 47 -25.51 17.87 32.01
CA PRO A 47 -26.36 18.55 32.99
C PRO A 47 -27.12 19.74 32.39
N SER A 48 -28.30 19.95 32.96
CA SER A 48 -29.29 21.00 32.69
C SER A 48 -28.69 22.40 32.58
N ALA A 49 -28.95 23.05 31.44
CA ALA A 49 -28.83 24.49 31.27
C ALA A 49 -30.16 25.13 31.67
N GLU A 50 -30.11 25.95 32.72
CA GLU A 50 -31.17 26.89 33.06
C GLU A 50 -30.94 28.19 32.28
N GLU A 51 -32.06 28.81 31.95
CA GLU A 51 -32.28 29.93 31.05
C GLU A 51 -31.63 31.23 31.58
N ASP A 52 -31.04 32.02 30.68
CA ASP A 52 -30.91 33.48 30.85
C ASP A 52 -30.80 34.11 29.45
N GLU A 53 -31.96 34.52 28.95
CA GLU A 53 -32.13 35.36 27.76
C GLU A 53 -31.48 36.74 28.00
N ASP A 54 -30.89 37.31 26.94
CA ASP A 54 -30.41 38.70 26.84
C ASP A 54 -29.11 39.09 27.58
N ASN A 55 -27.99 38.45 27.22
CA ASN A 55 -26.66 39.02 27.45
C ASN A 55 -26.01 39.47 26.12
N PRO A 56 -25.70 40.77 25.90
CA PRO A 56 -25.11 41.28 24.66
C PRO A 56 -23.71 40.71 24.38
N ILE A 57 -23.09 40.11 25.40
CA ILE A 57 -21.80 39.42 25.32
C ILE A 57 -21.93 38.08 24.61
N SER A 58 -23.07 37.39 24.73
CA SER A 58 -23.34 36.10 24.07
C SER A 58 -23.46 36.26 22.55
N ASP A 59 -24.06 37.36 22.08
CA ASP A 59 -24.19 37.67 20.65
C ASP A 59 -22.87 38.22 20.04
N LEU A 60 -22.04 38.88 20.85
CA LEU A 60 -20.66 39.18 20.47
C LEU A 60 -19.81 37.91 20.37
N ARG A 61 -20.00 36.95 21.29
CA ARG A 61 -19.35 35.64 21.26
C ARG A 61 -19.77 34.86 20.02
N SER A 62 -21.07 34.80 19.74
CA SER A 62 -21.61 34.12 18.55
C SER A 62 -21.03 34.73 17.27
N ARG A 63 -20.86 36.06 17.16
CA ARG A 63 -20.29 36.72 15.96
C ARG A 63 -18.77 36.59 15.83
N LEU A 64 -18.04 36.59 16.94
CA LEU A 64 -16.58 36.42 16.93
C LEU A 64 -16.18 34.96 16.65
N PHE A 65 -16.96 34.00 17.13
CA PHE A 65 -16.72 32.56 16.90
C PHE A 65 -17.48 32.01 15.69
N SER A 66 -18.52 32.68 15.18
CA SER A 66 -19.09 32.45 13.84
C SER A 66 -18.27 33.13 12.75
N ARG A 67 -16.95 33.21 12.93
CA ARG A 67 -16.02 33.60 11.87
C ARG A 67 -16.17 32.56 10.77
N LYS A 68 -17.10 32.86 9.86
CA LYS A 68 -17.34 32.21 8.58
C LYS A 68 -15.97 31.82 8.03
N ASN A 69 -15.76 30.52 7.90
CA ASN A 69 -14.58 29.93 7.31
C ASN A 69 -14.44 30.43 5.85
N ASN A 70 -13.96 31.66 5.69
CA ASN A 70 -13.19 32.06 4.50
C ASN A 70 -11.74 31.60 4.73
N GLY A 71 -11.57 30.35 5.15
CA GLY A 71 -10.32 29.66 4.95
C GLY A 71 -10.19 29.48 3.45
N VAL A 72 -9.22 30.16 2.84
CA VAL A 72 -8.78 29.83 1.49
C VAL A 72 -8.47 28.33 1.51
N ALA A 73 -9.28 27.52 0.85
CA ALA A 73 -9.01 26.11 0.67
C ALA A 73 -7.76 26.02 -0.21
N ILE A 74 -6.59 25.95 0.43
CA ILE A 74 -5.38 25.50 -0.25
C ILE A 74 -5.71 24.07 -0.67
N PRO A 75 -5.76 23.76 -1.98
CA PRO A 75 -5.99 22.38 -2.39
C PRO A 75 -4.81 21.59 -1.86
N ALA A 76 -5.07 20.74 -0.86
CA ALA A 76 -4.10 19.77 -0.40
C ALA A 76 -3.91 18.79 -1.57
N VAL A 77 -2.91 19.05 -2.42
CA VAL A 77 -2.50 18.14 -3.48
C VAL A 77 -2.03 16.89 -2.76
N LYS A 78 -2.88 15.86 -2.76
CA LYS A 78 -2.57 14.54 -2.20
C LYS A 78 -1.40 13.99 -3.03
N ARG A 79 -0.20 14.01 -2.47
CA ARG A 79 0.99 13.43 -3.08
C ARG A 79 0.88 11.92 -2.99
N GLU A 80 0.73 11.27 -4.13
CA GLU A 80 0.66 9.82 -4.22
C GLU A 80 2.06 9.28 -4.52
N TYR A 81 2.61 8.53 -3.58
CA TYR A 81 3.90 7.88 -3.71
C TYR A 81 3.71 6.46 -4.22
N ALA A 82 4.51 6.07 -5.22
CA ALA A 82 4.52 4.72 -5.78
C ALA A 82 5.91 4.08 -5.62
N VAL A 83 5.93 2.77 -5.38
CA VAL A 83 7.16 1.97 -5.37
C VAL A 83 7.29 1.30 -6.73
N VAL A 84 8.34 1.61 -7.48
CA VAL A 84 8.55 1.09 -8.84
C VAL A 84 10.02 0.70 -9.04
N ASN A 85 10.25 -0.37 -9.79
CA ASN A 85 11.58 -0.69 -10.32
C ASN A 85 11.83 0.12 -11.58
N ILE A 86 12.85 0.98 -11.57
CA ILE A 86 13.13 1.86 -12.72
C ILE A 86 13.49 1.04 -13.97
N MET A 87 14.15 -0.11 -13.78
CA MET A 87 14.55 -0.97 -14.89
C MET A 87 13.36 -1.57 -15.63
N GLU A 88 12.22 -1.78 -14.96
CA GLU A 88 11.01 -2.30 -15.58
C GLU A 88 10.42 -1.31 -16.60
N LEU A 89 10.40 -0.02 -16.25
CA LEU A 89 9.95 1.05 -17.14
C LEU A 89 10.87 1.19 -18.37
N LEU A 90 12.18 1.12 -18.15
CA LEU A 90 13.15 1.18 -19.26
C LEU A 90 13.04 -0.01 -20.21
N VAL A 91 12.76 -1.19 -19.66
CA VAL A 91 12.53 -2.41 -20.43
C VAL A 91 11.24 -2.30 -21.24
N SER A 92 10.13 -1.85 -20.65
CA SER A 92 8.85 -1.72 -21.36
C SER A 92 8.95 -0.78 -22.56
N ASP A 93 9.63 0.36 -22.40
CA ASP A 93 9.78 1.36 -23.47
C ASP A 93 10.60 0.83 -24.66
N ARG A 94 11.60 -0.01 -24.38
CA ARG A 94 12.55 -0.48 -25.39
C ARG A 94 12.18 -1.83 -25.99
N LEU A 95 11.34 -2.59 -25.33
CA LEU A 95 10.97 -3.94 -25.74
C LEU A 95 10.45 -3.96 -27.19
N ASP A 96 9.45 -3.14 -27.51
CA ASP A 96 8.79 -3.19 -28.81
C ASP A 96 9.75 -2.84 -29.97
N SER A 97 10.64 -1.87 -29.70
CA SER A 97 11.70 -1.49 -30.62
C SER A 97 12.76 -2.59 -30.81
N ALA A 98 13.00 -3.41 -29.78
CA ALA A 98 13.94 -4.53 -29.85
C ALA A 98 13.32 -5.71 -30.63
N PHE A 99 12.08 -6.09 -30.30
CA PHE A 99 11.37 -7.18 -30.99
C PHE A 99 11.20 -6.93 -32.48
N SER A 100 10.97 -5.68 -32.88
CA SER A 100 10.86 -5.29 -34.29
C SER A 100 12.15 -5.51 -35.09
N LYS A 101 13.32 -5.51 -34.44
CA LYS A 101 14.63 -5.68 -35.10
C LYS A 101 15.06 -7.15 -35.23
N PHE A 102 14.61 -8.02 -34.32
CA PHE A 102 15.07 -9.42 -34.25
C PHE A 102 14.13 -10.43 -34.92
N HIS A 103 13.00 -9.97 -35.49
CA HIS A 103 12.01 -10.81 -36.20
C HIS A 103 11.66 -12.12 -35.45
N CYS A 104 11.46 -12.04 -34.13
CA CYS A 104 11.09 -13.17 -33.28
C CYS A 104 9.57 -13.27 -33.07
N CYS A 105 9.12 -14.38 -32.48
CA CYS A 105 7.71 -14.59 -32.13
C CYS A 105 7.23 -13.49 -31.16
N GLN A 106 6.12 -12.82 -31.52
CA GLN A 106 5.54 -11.70 -30.77
C GLN A 106 4.32 -12.11 -29.92
N CYS A 107 4.15 -13.39 -29.64
CA CYS A 107 3.07 -13.82 -28.76
C CYS A 107 3.28 -13.28 -27.33
N ASP A 108 2.19 -13.11 -26.58
CA ASP A 108 2.24 -12.58 -25.22
C ASP A 108 3.14 -13.41 -24.30
N LYS A 109 3.24 -14.72 -24.54
CA LYS A 109 4.13 -15.62 -23.80
C LYS A 109 5.60 -15.25 -24.03
N CYS A 110 6.05 -15.23 -25.29
CA CYS A 110 7.42 -14.84 -25.65
C CYS A 110 7.78 -13.42 -25.20
N ARG A 111 6.83 -12.49 -25.29
CA ARG A 111 7.01 -11.11 -24.85
C ARG A 111 7.30 -11.06 -23.35
N LYS A 112 6.48 -11.71 -22.53
CA LYS A 112 6.64 -11.78 -21.08
C LYS A 112 7.89 -12.57 -20.66
N ASP A 113 8.19 -13.66 -21.36
CA ASP A 113 9.40 -14.46 -21.11
C ASP A 113 10.67 -13.62 -21.35
N ALA A 114 10.69 -12.79 -22.40
CA ALA A 114 11.81 -11.91 -22.68
C ALA A 114 11.95 -10.80 -21.64
N VAL A 115 10.84 -10.21 -21.16
CA VAL A 115 10.86 -9.24 -20.05
C VAL A 115 11.44 -9.89 -18.80
N ALA A 116 10.92 -11.06 -18.41
CA ALA A 116 11.36 -11.77 -17.22
C ALA A 116 12.85 -12.13 -17.30
N ALA A 117 13.29 -12.67 -18.43
CA ALA A 117 14.71 -12.98 -18.65
C ALA A 117 15.59 -11.71 -18.61
N ALA A 118 15.15 -10.59 -19.18
CA ALA A 118 15.89 -9.35 -19.16
C ALA A 118 16.01 -8.76 -17.74
N LEU A 119 14.91 -8.71 -16.99
CA LEU A 119 14.90 -8.18 -15.62
C LEU A 119 15.71 -9.05 -14.65
N ASN A 120 15.75 -10.36 -14.85
CA ASN A 120 16.60 -11.26 -14.04
C ASN A 120 18.10 -11.09 -14.33
N LEU A 121 18.47 -10.56 -15.50
CA LEU A 121 19.86 -10.27 -15.86
C LEU A 121 20.33 -8.89 -15.37
N LEU A 122 19.39 -7.98 -15.13
CA LEU A 122 19.67 -6.60 -14.72
C LEU A 122 19.63 -6.50 -13.18
N GLN A 123 20.39 -5.55 -12.63
CA GLN A 123 20.28 -5.24 -11.22
C GLN A 123 18.96 -4.46 -10.98
N PRO A 124 18.07 -4.92 -10.10
CA PRO A 124 16.84 -4.20 -9.81
C PRO A 124 17.10 -2.95 -8.97
N GLU A 125 16.45 -1.85 -9.31
CA GLU A 125 16.55 -0.58 -8.60
C GLU A 125 15.15 -0.07 -8.26
N TYR A 126 14.76 -0.30 -7.01
CA TYR A 126 13.45 0.11 -6.50
C TYR A 126 13.53 1.48 -5.86
N VAL A 127 12.66 2.38 -6.30
CA VAL A 127 12.55 3.76 -5.78
C VAL A 127 11.13 4.03 -5.34
N VAL A 128 10.99 4.82 -4.29
CA VAL A 128 9.71 5.34 -3.78
C VAL A 128 9.68 6.83 -4.08
N ALA A 129 8.83 7.24 -5.01
CA ALA A 129 8.78 8.63 -5.48
C ALA A 129 7.38 8.98 -6.01
N GLU A 130 7.15 10.26 -6.24
CA GLU A 130 5.96 10.74 -6.96
C GLU A 130 6.08 10.40 -8.45
N ALA A 131 4.95 10.33 -9.17
CA ALA A 131 4.94 9.94 -10.59
C ALA A 131 5.87 10.81 -11.46
N ASP A 132 5.92 12.12 -11.19
CA ASP A 132 6.76 13.07 -11.94
C ASP A 132 8.26 12.84 -11.69
N GLU A 133 8.63 12.40 -10.49
CA GLU A 133 10.02 12.14 -10.10
C GLU A 133 10.52 10.80 -10.64
N ILE A 134 9.66 9.78 -10.69
CA ILE A 134 9.95 8.49 -11.36
C ILE A 134 10.30 8.73 -12.83
N ASP A 135 9.54 9.60 -13.49
CA ASP A 135 9.76 10.00 -14.87
C ASP A 135 11.10 10.73 -15.09
N ALA A 136 11.50 11.57 -14.14
CA ALA A 136 12.78 12.27 -14.17
C ALA A 136 13.94 11.28 -14.06
N LEU A 137 13.90 10.39 -13.06
CA LEU A 137 14.89 9.34 -12.85
C LEU A 137 15.03 8.46 -14.10
N ARG A 138 13.92 8.01 -14.68
CA ARG A 138 13.92 7.20 -15.92
C ARG A 138 14.77 7.81 -17.04
N ARG A 139 14.80 9.14 -17.18
CA ARG A 139 15.57 9.81 -18.24
C ARG A 139 17.06 9.92 -17.93
N GLU A 140 17.43 9.92 -16.66
CA GLU A 140 18.83 10.02 -16.21
C GLU A 140 19.57 8.68 -16.36
N HIS A 141 18.89 7.55 -16.18
CA HIS A 141 19.51 6.24 -16.26
C HIS A 141 20.02 5.88 -17.67
N SER A 142 21.19 5.24 -17.71
CA SER A 142 21.83 4.79 -18.94
C SER A 142 21.07 3.64 -19.60
N THR A 143 20.62 3.83 -20.84
CA THR A 143 19.87 2.82 -21.59
C THR A 143 20.74 1.70 -22.18
N LYS A 144 22.07 1.80 -22.08
CA LYS A 144 23.01 0.88 -22.74
C LYS A 144 22.91 -0.53 -22.16
N GLU A 145 22.91 -0.65 -20.84
CA GLU A 145 22.86 -1.92 -20.13
C GLU A 145 21.54 -2.64 -20.36
N VAL A 146 20.42 -1.90 -20.29
CA VAL A 146 19.07 -2.41 -20.59
C VAL A 146 19.01 -2.98 -22.00
N SER A 147 19.54 -2.26 -22.99
CA SER A 147 19.55 -2.73 -24.37
C SER A 147 20.37 -4.01 -24.56
N ALA A 148 21.52 -4.13 -23.90
CA ALA A 148 22.35 -5.32 -23.97
C ALA A 148 21.69 -6.54 -23.31
N ALA A 149 21.04 -6.33 -22.15
CA ALA A 149 20.28 -7.36 -21.47
C ALA A 149 19.07 -7.83 -22.29
N LEU A 150 18.32 -6.90 -22.89
CA LEU A 150 17.20 -7.20 -23.78
C LEU A 150 17.62 -8.06 -24.97
N VAL A 151 18.73 -7.74 -25.64
CA VAL A 151 19.24 -8.54 -26.76
C VAL A 151 19.57 -9.96 -26.30
N LYS A 152 20.26 -10.11 -25.16
CA LYS A 152 20.58 -11.43 -24.60
C LYS A 152 19.31 -12.22 -24.26
N ALA A 153 18.33 -11.58 -23.64
CA ALA A 153 17.06 -12.20 -23.29
C ALA A 153 16.28 -12.66 -24.54
N ILE A 154 16.18 -11.83 -25.57
CA ILE A 154 15.51 -12.19 -26.83
C ILE A 154 16.20 -13.38 -27.49
N LEU A 155 17.53 -13.41 -27.50
CA LEU A 155 18.28 -14.55 -28.04
C LEU A 155 18.03 -15.85 -27.26
N GLN A 156 17.91 -15.77 -25.92
CA GLN A 156 17.58 -16.91 -25.08
C GLN A 156 16.18 -17.45 -25.35
N VAL A 157 15.17 -16.57 -25.42
CA VAL A 157 13.78 -16.96 -25.73
C VAL A 157 13.67 -17.54 -27.14
N ARG A 158 14.43 -16.99 -28.11
CA ARG A 158 14.49 -17.53 -29.47
C ARG A 158 15.11 -18.92 -29.52
N ALA A 159 16.13 -19.19 -28.69
CA ALA A 159 16.77 -20.51 -28.64
C ALA A 159 15.86 -21.58 -28.03
N HIS A 160 15.04 -21.22 -27.03
CA HIS A 160 14.16 -22.15 -26.33
C HIS A 160 12.74 -21.57 -26.18
N PRO A 161 11.97 -21.47 -27.28
CA PRO A 161 10.60 -20.96 -27.23
C PRO A 161 9.69 -21.92 -26.44
N ARG A 162 8.85 -21.36 -25.57
CA ARG A 162 7.84 -22.09 -24.78
C ARG A 162 6.40 -21.89 -25.29
N HIS A 163 6.24 -21.37 -26.52
CA HIS A 163 4.95 -20.97 -27.08
C HIS A 163 4.23 -22.10 -27.80
#